data_AF-A0A091SR08-F1
#
_entry.id   AF-A0A091SR08-F1
#
_cell.length_a   1.000
_cell.length_b   1.000
_cell.length_c   1.000
_cell.angle_alpha   90.00
_cell.angle_beta   90.00
_cell.angle_gamma   90.00
#
_symmetry.space_group_name_H-M   'P 1'
#
loop_
_entity.id
_entity.type
_entity.pdbx_description
1 polymer ?
#
loop_
_entity_poly.entity_id
_entity_poly.type
_entity_poly.pdbx_seq_one_letter_code
_entity_poly.pdbx_strand_id
1 'polypeptide(L)'
;QYSKAANNSKELEDCEQANKLGAVNSTLSNQSKEAFIDWARYDDSQDHFCELDDERSPDAQYVDLLLNPERYTGYKGPSAWRVWNSIYEENCFKPRSVYRPLNPLAPSRGGDDGESFYTWLEGLCLEKRVFYKLISGLHASINLHLCANYLLEETWGKPRWGPNVKEFTRRFDPIETKGEGPRRLKNLYFLYLIELRALSKVAPYFERSVVDLYTGNGHEDAESKALLLDIFRDTKSFHMHFDEKSMFAGDKKGAKSLKEEFRLHFKNISRIMDCVGCDKCRLWGKLQTQGLGTALKILFSEKEIQSLPENSPSKGFQLTRQEIVALVNAFGRLSTSIRELQNFKVLLQQTR
;
A
#
# COMPACT_ATOMS: atom_id res chain seq x y z
N GLN A 1 -25.72 23.54 34.61
CA GLN A 1 -26.33 22.30 34.07
C GLN A 1 -25.26 21.56 33.29
N TYR A 2 -24.75 20.45 33.81
CA TYR A 2 -23.80 19.59 33.08
C TYR A 2 -24.59 18.82 32.02
N SER A 3 -24.27 19.01 30.73
CA SER A 3 -24.96 18.33 29.64
C SER A 3 -24.63 16.85 29.64
N LYS A 4 -25.64 16.02 29.91
CA LYS A 4 -25.66 14.57 29.65
C LYS A 4 -25.58 14.30 28.15
N ALA A 5 -24.39 14.39 27.56
CA ALA A 5 -24.18 14.07 26.15
C ALA A 5 -22.82 13.37 25.96
N ALA A 6 -22.65 12.16 26.50
CA ALA A 6 -21.56 11.23 26.13
C ALA A 6 -21.75 9.85 26.80
N ASN A 7 -22.92 9.22 26.66
CA ASN A 7 -23.07 7.82 27.08
C ASN A 7 -23.99 7.06 26.10
N ASN A 8 -23.56 6.99 24.84
CA ASN A 8 -24.07 6.00 23.90
C ASN A 8 -23.29 4.71 24.15
N SER A 9 -23.85 3.78 24.92
CA SER A 9 -23.24 2.47 25.22
C SER A 9 -22.76 1.75 23.96
N LYS A 10 -23.49 1.90 22.84
CA LYS A 10 -23.13 1.33 21.54
C LYS A 10 -21.87 1.93 20.91
N GLU A 11 -21.60 3.22 21.10
CA GLU A 11 -20.37 3.85 20.59
C GLU A 11 -19.14 3.42 21.40
N LEU A 12 -19.32 3.19 22.71
CA LEU A 12 -18.30 2.64 23.59
C LEU A 12 -18.00 1.17 23.24
N GLU A 13 -19.04 0.34 23.06
CA GLU A 13 -18.90 -1.05 22.61
C GLU A 13 -18.21 -1.15 21.24
N ASP A 14 -18.64 -0.34 20.25
CA ASP A 14 -18.00 -0.27 18.94
C ASP A 14 -16.52 0.15 19.02
N CYS A 15 -16.18 1.07 19.94
CA CYS A 15 -14.82 1.54 20.16
C CYS A 15 -13.93 0.46 20.80
N GLU A 16 -14.43 -0.21 21.84
CA GLU A 16 -13.72 -1.32 22.49
C GLU A 16 -13.49 -2.49 21.53
N GLN A 17 -14.49 -2.83 20.73
CA GLN A 17 -14.37 -3.86 19.70
C GLN A 17 -13.33 -3.47 18.65
N ALA A 18 -13.36 -2.22 18.16
CA ALA A 18 -12.37 -1.72 17.20
C ALA A 18 -10.94 -1.76 17.76
N ASN A 19 -10.75 -1.43 19.04
CA ASN A 19 -9.45 -1.52 19.69
C ASN A 19 -8.95 -2.97 19.75
N LYS A 20 -9.81 -3.93 20.12
CA LYS A 20 -9.46 -5.36 20.15
C LYS A 20 -9.13 -5.92 18.77
N LEU A 21 -9.94 -5.57 17.75
CA LEU A 21 -9.74 -6.05 16.39
C LEU A 21 -8.50 -5.42 15.74
N GLY A 22 -8.25 -4.14 16.04
CA GLY A 22 -7.15 -3.34 15.53
C GLY A 22 -5.79 -3.64 16.16
N ALA A 23 -5.73 -4.24 17.35
CA ALA A 23 -4.47 -4.54 18.03
C ALA A 23 -3.58 -5.51 17.24
N VAL A 24 -2.28 -5.23 17.19
CA VAL A 24 -1.26 -6.10 16.59
C VAL A 24 -0.91 -7.24 17.55
N ASN A 25 -0.83 -8.45 17.02
CA ASN A 25 -0.25 -9.59 17.71
C ASN A 25 1.27 -9.52 17.57
N SER A 26 1.96 -9.16 18.66
CA SER A 26 3.43 -9.05 18.75
C SER A 26 4.12 -10.34 19.19
N THR A 27 3.43 -11.47 19.18
CA THR A 27 4.01 -12.77 19.58
C THR A 27 5.08 -13.19 18.58
N LEU A 28 6.31 -13.33 19.07
CA LEU A 28 7.47 -13.80 18.30
C LEU A 28 8.13 -14.95 19.05
N SER A 29 8.53 -15.99 18.31
CA SER A 29 9.28 -17.11 18.89
C SER A 29 10.68 -16.65 19.34
N ASN A 30 11.27 -17.34 20.33
CA ASN A 30 12.62 -17.01 20.77
C ASN A 30 13.66 -17.22 19.66
N GLN A 31 13.47 -18.26 18.83
CA GLN A 31 14.31 -18.54 17.66
C GLN A 31 14.27 -17.37 16.67
N SER A 32 13.08 -16.82 16.41
CA SER A 32 12.93 -15.64 15.53
C SER A 32 13.66 -14.42 16.07
N LYS A 33 13.60 -14.19 17.39
CA LYS A 33 14.31 -13.06 18.03
C LYS A 33 15.82 -13.16 17.90
N GLU A 34 16.38 -14.36 18.04
CA GLU A 34 17.81 -14.62 17.83
C GLU A 34 18.19 -14.39 16.37
N ALA A 35 17.41 -14.92 15.42
CA ALA A 35 17.64 -14.74 13.99
C ALA A 35 17.66 -13.26 13.59
N PHE A 36 16.78 -12.42 14.15
CA PHE A 36 16.74 -10.98 13.85
C PHE A 36 18.02 -10.24 14.23
N ILE A 37 18.72 -10.68 15.28
CA ILE A 37 20.02 -10.11 15.66
C ILE A 37 21.06 -10.42 14.58
N ASP A 38 21.05 -11.65 14.06
CA ASP A 38 21.96 -12.06 13.01
C ASP A 38 21.64 -11.39 11.67
N TRP A 39 20.36 -11.14 11.38
CA TRP A 39 19.95 -10.35 10.22
C TRP A 39 20.45 -8.91 10.30
N ALA A 40 20.27 -8.26 11.46
CA ALA A 40 20.76 -6.90 11.68
C ALA A 40 22.28 -6.81 11.51
N ARG A 41 23.04 -7.77 12.07
CA ARG A 41 24.50 -7.85 11.88
C ARG A 41 24.91 -8.05 10.42
N TYR A 42 24.18 -8.89 9.70
CA TYR A 42 24.43 -9.12 8.28
C TYR A 42 24.16 -7.86 7.47
N ASP A 43 23.00 -7.22 7.68
CA ASP A 43 22.60 -6.01 6.97
C ASP A 43 23.55 -4.83 7.30
N ASP A 44 23.93 -4.62 8.57
CA ASP A 44 24.89 -3.58 9.00
C ASP A 44 26.29 -3.75 8.38
N SER A 45 26.66 -4.97 8.00
CA SER A 45 27.94 -5.26 7.34
C SER A 45 27.96 -4.89 5.85
N GLN A 46 26.79 -4.61 5.26
CA GLN A 46 26.65 -4.18 3.87
C GLN A 46 26.77 -2.64 3.77
N ASP A 47 27.35 -2.15 2.68
CA ASP A 47 27.41 -0.71 2.39
C ASP A 47 25.99 -0.16 2.13
N HIS A 48 25.34 0.40 3.15
CA HIS A 48 24.06 1.10 3.00
C HIS A 48 24.28 2.61 2.81
N PHE A 49 23.93 3.13 1.62
CA PHE A 49 24.01 4.57 1.32
C PHE A 49 22.63 5.24 1.54
N CYS A 50 22.52 6.05 2.60
CA CYS A 50 21.34 6.84 3.00
C CYS A 50 20.12 6.05 3.49
N GLU A 51 20.07 5.78 4.80
CA GLU A 51 18.92 5.18 5.49
C GLU A 51 17.85 6.22 5.87
N LEU A 52 16.60 5.78 6.01
CA LEU A 52 15.51 6.62 6.53
C LEU A 52 15.55 6.61 8.07
N ASP A 53 15.31 7.77 8.69
CA ASP A 53 15.35 7.94 10.16
C ASP A 53 14.47 6.93 10.94
N ASP A 54 13.40 6.40 10.31
CA ASP A 54 12.46 5.47 10.93
C ASP A 54 13.06 4.04 11.09
N GLU A 55 14.03 3.63 10.27
CA GLU A 55 14.65 2.28 10.31
C GLU A 55 15.56 2.10 11.55
N ARG A 56 16.14 3.18 12.07
CA ARG A 56 17.00 3.17 13.27
C ARG A 56 16.26 3.51 14.57
N SER A 57 14.93 3.64 14.53
CA SER A 57 14.19 3.88 15.76
C SER A 57 14.40 2.69 16.70
N PRO A 58 14.89 2.88 17.95
CA PRO A 58 15.06 1.79 18.91
C PRO A 58 13.73 1.13 19.29
N ASP A 59 12.60 1.77 18.95
CA ASP A 59 11.25 1.25 19.15
C ASP A 59 10.73 0.43 17.97
N ALA A 60 11.47 0.33 16.86
CA ALA A 60 11.10 -0.49 15.71
C ALA A 60 11.25 -1.98 16.05
N GLN A 61 10.16 -2.75 15.87
CA GLN A 61 10.13 -4.18 16.17
C GLN A 61 9.65 -4.97 14.96
N TYR A 62 10.20 -6.17 14.78
CA TYR A 62 9.69 -7.13 13.80
C TYR A 62 8.28 -7.58 14.18
N VAL A 63 7.42 -7.77 13.17
CA VAL A 63 6.05 -8.24 13.34
C VAL A 63 5.80 -9.38 12.35
N ASP A 64 5.18 -10.46 12.82
CA ASP A 64 4.75 -11.54 11.96
C ASP A 64 3.45 -11.15 11.23
N LEU A 65 3.52 -11.00 9.90
CA LEU A 65 2.40 -10.63 9.06
C LEU A 65 1.34 -11.75 8.95
N LEU A 66 1.72 -13.02 9.14
CA LEU A 66 0.79 -14.16 9.10
C LEU A 66 -0.17 -14.14 10.28
N LEU A 67 0.30 -13.70 11.46
CA LEU A 67 -0.52 -13.50 12.65
C LEU A 67 -1.35 -12.21 12.60
N ASN A 68 -1.02 -11.31 11.67
CA ASN A 68 -1.62 -9.98 11.56
C ASN A 68 -2.20 -9.71 10.16
N PRO A 69 -3.14 -10.55 9.66
CA PRO A 69 -3.69 -10.38 8.32
C PRO A 69 -4.47 -9.07 8.17
N GLU A 70 -4.38 -8.45 6.99
CA GLU A 70 -5.22 -7.31 6.61
C GLU A 70 -6.68 -7.74 6.45
N ARG A 71 -7.56 -7.18 7.29
CA ARG A 71 -8.99 -7.51 7.33
C ARG A 71 -9.78 -6.40 8.03
N TYR A 72 -11.09 -6.58 8.19
CA TYR A 72 -11.92 -5.62 8.93
C TYR A 72 -11.45 -5.46 10.38
N THR A 73 -11.26 -4.21 10.81
CA THR A 73 -10.81 -3.84 12.17
C THR A 73 -11.81 -2.98 12.93
N GLY A 74 -12.94 -2.60 12.32
CA GLY A 74 -13.87 -1.63 12.90
C GLY A 74 -13.41 -0.16 12.85
N TYR A 75 -12.19 0.13 12.37
CA TYR A 75 -11.68 1.49 12.24
C TYR A 75 -12.50 2.30 11.22
N LYS A 76 -13.25 3.30 11.70
CA LYS A 76 -14.23 4.07 10.92
C LYS A 76 -14.41 5.51 11.45
N GLY A 77 -15.22 6.30 10.75
CA GLY A 77 -15.65 7.63 11.20
C GLY A 77 -14.61 8.73 11.05
N PRO A 78 -14.76 9.85 11.79
CA PRO A 78 -13.95 11.06 11.59
C PRO A 78 -12.44 10.86 11.74
N SER A 79 -12.00 9.90 12.55
CA SER A 79 -10.57 9.56 12.69
C SER A 79 -10.01 9.04 11.36
N ALA A 80 -10.64 8.02 10.77
CA ALA A 80 -10.22 7.46 9.49
C ALA A 80 -10.33 8.47 8.34
N TRP A 81 -11.39 9.29 8.33
CA TRP A 81 -11.58 10.31 7.29
C TRP A 81 -10.50 11.38 7.32
N ARG A 82 -10.08 11.84 8.51
CA ARG A 82 -8.98 12.82 8.62
C ARG A 82 -7.68 12.26 8.06
N VAL A 83 -7.34 11.01 8.38
CA VAL A 83 -6.13 10.34 7.84
C VAL A 83 -6.17 10.33 6.32
N TRP A 84 -7.26 9.82 5.72
CA TRP A 84 -7.37 9.78 4.27
C TRP A 84 -7.35 11.16 3.62
N ASN A 85 -8.03 12.15 4.20
CA ASN A 85 -8.01 13.52 3.70
C ASN A 85 -6.59 14.08 3.66
N SER A 86 -5.82 13.90 4.74
CA SER A 86 -4.42 14.31 4.80
C SER A 86 -3.55 13.60 3.76
N ILE A 87 -3.73 12.28 3.56
CA ILE A 87 -2.99 11.55 2.51
C ILE A 87 -3.31 12.08 1.11
N TYR A 88 -4.58 12.37 0.80
CA TYR A 88 -4.94 12.96 -0.50
C TYR A 88 -4.48 14.43 -0.64
N GLU A 89 -4.36 15.16 0.47
CA GLU A 89 -3.83 16.53 0.52
C GLU A 89 -2.32 16.61 0.24
N GLU A 90 -1.58 15.51 0.42
CA GLU A 90 -0.18 15.42 -0.01
C GLU A 90 -0.01 15.52 -1.53
N ASN A 91 -1.08 15.44 -2.33
CA ASN A 91 -1.04 15.60 -3.79
C ASN A 91 -0.75 17.07 -4.22
N CYS A 92 0.42 17.60 -3.86
CA CYS A 92 0.80 18.99 -4.03
C CYS A 92 2.14 19.18 -4.76
N PHE A 93 2.24 18.68 -5.99
CA PHE A 93 3.38 18.92 -6.90
C PHE A 93 3.46 20.40 -7.35
N LYS A 94 4.68 20.94 -7.50
CA LYS A 94 4.92 22.33 -7.99
C LYS A 94 4.70 22.40 -9.52
N PRO A 95 4.21 23.52 -10.12
CA PRO A 95 3.77 24.78 -9.53
C PRO A 95 2.24 24.86 -9.30
N ARG A 96 1.84 25.77 -8.40
CA ARG A 96 0.51 25.98 -7.83
C ARG A 96 -0.53 26.60 -8.80
N SER A 97 -0.69 26.10 -10.02
CA SER A 97 -1.60 26.73 -11.00
C SER A 97 -3.08 26.34 -10.89
N VAL A 98 -3.42 25.32 -10.10
CA VAL A 98 -4.82 24.85 -10.00
C VAL A 98 -5.24 24.79 -8.54
N TYR A 99 -6.15 25.68 -8.15
CA TYR A 99 -6.78 25.68 -6.83
C TYR A 99 -7.67 24.43 -6.71
N ARG A 100 -7.50 23.68 -5.62
CA ARG A 100 -8.33 22.49 -5.34
C ARG A 100 -9.73 22.96 -4.95
N PRO A 101 -10.81 22.43 -5.56
CA PRO A 101 -12.15 22.58 -5.01
C PRO A 101 -12.16 22.01 -3.60
N LEU A 102 -12.60 22.80 -2.62
CA LEU A 102 -12.63 22.39 -1.22
C LEU A 102 -13.53 21.14 -1.09
N ASN A 103 -12.89 20.01 -0.84
CA ASN A 103 -13.47 18.76 -0.33
C ASN A 103 -14.31 17.90 -1.33
N PRO A 104 -13.69 16.90 -2.03
CA PRO A 104 -14.40 15.96 -2.90
C PRO A 104 -15.28 14.93 -2.16
N LEU A 105 -15.18 14.88 -0.83
CA LEU A 105 -15.94 13.96 0.04
C LEU A 105 -17.05 14.67 0.82
N ALA A 106 -17.18 15.99 0.69
CA ALA A 106 -18.36 16.69 1.19
C ALA A 106 -19.52 16.45 0.21
N PRO A 107 -20.73 16.11 0.68
CA PRO A 107 -21.90 16.17 -0.18
C PRO A 107 -22.09 17.64 -0.58
N SER A 108 -21.76 17.97 -1.83
CA SER A 108 -22.04 19.28 -2.39
C SER A 108 -23.52 19.59 -2.20
N ARG A 109 -23.81 20.73 -1.59
CA ARG A 109 -25.14 21.34 -1.67
C ARG A 109 -25.37 21.74 -3.13
N GLY A 110 -25.92 20.83 -3.93
CA GLY A 110 -26.21 21.04 -5.35
C GLY A 110 -25.81 19.82 -6.17
N GLY A 111 -26.66 19.46 -7.16
CA GLY A 111 -26.57 18.23 -7.96
C GLY A 111 -25.38 18.18 -8.92
N ASP A 112 -24.18 18.13 -8.36
CA ASP A 112 -22.94 17.81 -9.07
C ASP A 112 -22.81 16.27 -9.10
N ASP A 113 -22.80 15.72 -10.30
CA ASP A 113 -22.74 14.28 -10.61
C ASP A 113 -21.34 13.67 -10.42
N GLY A 114 -20.40 14.45 -9.87
CA GLY A 114 -19.01 14.05 -9.67
C GLY A 114 -18.15 14.18 -10.93
N GLU A 115 -18.72 14.48 -12.11
CA GLU A 115 -17.96 14.73 -13.34
C GLU A 115 -17.08 15.97 -13.24
N SER A 116 -17.52 17.00 -12.50
CA SER A 116 -16.76 18.22 -12.23
C SER A 116 -15.39 17.94 -11.60
N PHE A 117 -15.31 16.98 -10.66
CA PHE A 117 -14.05 16.61 -10.02
C PHE A 117 -13.10 15.90 -10.98
N TYR A 118 -13.58 14.99 -11.81
CA TYR A 118 -12.73 14.27 -12.76
C TYR A 118 -12.30 15.14 -13.93
N THR A 119 -13.16 16.05 -14.38
CA THR A 119 -12.80 17.09 -15.35
C THR A 119 -11.69 18.00 -14.79
N TRP A 120 -11.80 18.40 -13.52
CA TRP A 120 -10.73 19.12 -12.82
C TRP A 120 -9.45 18.27 -12.70
N LEU A 121 -9.59 16.98 -12.35
CA LEU A 121 -8.47 16.05 -12.22
C LEU A 121 -7.73 15.91 -13.55
N GLU A 122 -8.44 15.80 -14.67
CA GLU A 122 -7.88 15.75 -16.03
C GLU A 122 -7.11 17.01 -16.41
N GLY A 123 -7.52 18.17 -15.88
CA GLY A 123 -6.80 19.44 -16.02
C GLY A 123 -5.51 19.55 -15.19
N LEU A 124 -5.20 18.58 -14.33
CA LEU A 124 -3.95 18.57 -13.56
C LEU A 124 -2.77 18.00 -14.36
N CYS A 125 -1.57 18.39 -13.95
CA CYS A 125 -0.32 17.78 -14.39
C CYS A 125 -0.35 16.24 -14.20
N LEU A 126 0.38 15.51 -15.07
CA LEU A 126 0.36 14.05 -15.11
C LEU A 126 0.69 13.43 -13.74
N GLU A 127 1.67 14.00 -13.05
CA GLU A 127 2.18 13.56 -11.75
C GLU A 127 1.09 13.56 -10.68
N LYS A 128 0.30 14.65 -10.64
CA LYS A 128 -0.83 14.79 -9.72
C LYS A 128 -1.93 13.77 -9.98
N ARG A 129 -2.21 13.50 -11.26
CA ARG A 129 -3.21 12.50 -11.66
C ARG A 129 -2.75 11.10 -11.29
N VAL A 130 -1.47 10.79 -11.51
CA VAL A 130 -0.90 9.49 -11.16
C VAL A 130 -0.90 9.30 -9.65
N PHE A 131 -0.44 10.27 -8.87
CA PHE A 131 -0.49 10.21 -7.41
C PHE A 131 -1.90 9.94 -6.90
N TYR A 132 -2.91 10.68 -7.39
CA TYR A 132 -4.31 10.43 -7.03
C TYR A 132 -4.74 9.00 -7.34
N LYS A 133 -4.45 8.48 -8.54
CA LYS A 133 -4.82 7.13 -8.94
C LYS A 133 -4.13 6.06 -8.09
N LEU A 134 -2.86 6.26 -7.73
CA LEU A 134 -2.11 5.35 -6.86
C LEU A 134 -2.75 5.29 -5.46
N ILE A 135 -2.97 6.43 -4.82
CA ILE A 135 -3.61 6.49 -3.49
C ILE A 135 -5.05 5.97 -3.53
N SER A 136 -5.80 6.28 -4.60
CA SER A 136 -7.16 5.78 -4.80
C SER A 136 -7.21 4.26 -4.99
N GLY A 137 -6.26 3.70 -5.73
CA GLY A 137 -6.11 2.25 -5.87
C GLY A 137 -5.77 1.57 -4.55
N LEU A 138 -4.88 2.17 -3.75
CA LEU A 138 -4.50 1.65 -2.43
C LEU A 138 -5.69 1.67 -1.47
N HIS A 139 -6.42 2.79 -1.41
CA HIS A 139 -7.64 2.90 -0.62
C HIS A 139 -8.70 1.89 -1.08
N ALA A 140 -8.85 1.67 -2.38
CA ALA A 140 -9.74 0.63 -2.91
C ALA A 140 -9.30 -0.78 -2.49
N SER A 141 -8.00 -1.08 -2.51
CA SER A 141 -7.45 -2.36 -2.05
C SER A 141 -7.77 -2.64 -0.58
N ILE A 142 -7.52 -1.68 0.31
CA ILE A 142 -7.82 -1.80 1.75
C ILE A 142 -9.33 -2.02 1.96
N ASN A 143 -10.16 -1.24 1.28
CA ASN A 143 -11.62 -1.38 1.32
C ASN A 143 -12.09 -2.74 0.79
N LEU A 144 -11.37 -3.37 -0.14
CA LEU A 144 -11.72 -4.68 -0.65
C LEU A 144 -11.33 -5.79 0.32
N HIS A 145 -10.17 -5.70 0.97
CA HIS A 145 -9.77 -6.65 2.01
C HIS A 145 -10.73 -6.67 3.20
N LEU A 146 -11.17 -5.50 3.68
CA LEU A 146 -12.14 -5.46 4.77
C LEU A 146 -13.50 -6.03 4.34
N CYS A 147 -13.91 -5.86 3.08
CA CYS A 147 -15.13 -6.48 2.57
C CYS A 147 -14.98 -8.01 2.49
N ALA A 148 -13.85 -8.51 1.99
CA ALA A 148 -13.60 -9.94 1.79
C ALA A 148 -13.42 -10.69 3.11
N ASN A 149 -12.77 -10.06 4.09
CA ASN A 149 -12.54 -10.60 5.43
C ASN A 149 -13.23 -9.72 6.47
N TYR A 150 -14.55 -9.74 6.46
CA TYR A 150 -15.39 -9.00 7.40
C TYR A 150 -15.72 -9.87 8.63
N LEU A 151 -15.89 -9.24 9.79
CA LEU A 151 -16.41 -9.93 10.98
C LEU A 151 -17.93 -10.09 10.85
N LEU A 152 -18.39 -11.28 10.45
CA LEU A 152 -19.80 -11.54 10.18
C LEU A 152 -20.60 -11.75 11.46
N GLU A 153 -20.04 -12.53 12.38
CA GLU A 153 -20.66 -12.89 13.65
C GLU A 153 -19.59 -12.97 14.75
N GLU A 154 -19.88 -12.34 15.89
CA GLU A 154 -19.14 -12.48 17.13
C GLU A 154 -20.01 -13.28 18.11
N THR A 155 -19.92 -14.61 18.02
CA THR A 155 -20.54 -15.50 19.01
C THR A 155 -19.57 -15.78 20.15
N TRP A 156 -20.05 -16.32 21.27
CA TRP A 156 -19.25 -16.73 22.44
C TRP A 156 -18.13 -17.78 22.13
N GLY A 157 -18.03 -18.23 20.86
CA GLY A 157 -16.99 -19.10 20.34
C GLY A 157 -15.99 -18.38 19.42
N LYS A 158 -15.55 -19.04 18.35
CA LYS A 158 -14.60 -18.43 17.39
C LYS A 158 -15.32 -17.41 16.49
N PRO A 159 -14.76 -16.20 16.31
CA PRO A 159 -15.35 -15.19 15.43
C PRO A 159 -15.42 -15.71 13.99
N ARG A 160 -16.57 -15.51 13.33
CA ARG A 160 -16.76 -15.93 11.94
C ARG A 160 -16.36 -14.81 11.00
N TRP A 161 -15.27 -15.04 10.27
CA TRP A 161 -14.75 -14.13 9.25
C TRP A 161 -15.18 -14.58 7.86
N GLY A 162 -15.52 -13.65 6.98
CA GLY A 162 -15.84 -13.98 5.59
C GLY A 162 -16.33 -12.78 4.76
N PRO A 163 -16.73 -13.05 3.51
CA PRO A 163 -17.10 -12.00 2.57
C PRO A 163 -18.43 -11.35 2.95
N ASN A 164 -18.45 -10.03 3.07
CA ASN A 164 -19.64 -9.23 3.29
C ASN A 164 -20.07 -8.54 2.00
N VAL A 165 -21.01 -9.18 1.28
CA VAL A 165 -21.54 -8.69 0.00
C VAL A 165 -22.21 -7.32 0.15
N LYS A 166 -22.92 -7.07 1.26
CA LYS A 166 -23.60 -5.77 1.49
C LYS A 166 -22.59 -4.63 1.61
N GLU A 167 -21.50 -4.84 2.34
CA GLU A 167 -20.44 -3.84 2.48
C GLU A 167 -19.69 -3.62 1.15
N PHE A 168 -19.46 -4.69 0.38
CA PHE A 168 -18.90 -4.58 -0.97
C PHE A 168 -19.80 -3.76 -1.90
N THR A 169 -21.09 -4.09 -1.97
CA THR A 169 -22.09 -3.37 -2.79
C THR A 169 -22.13 -1.90 -2.40
N ARG A 170 -22.23 -1.58 -1.12
CA ARG A 170 -22.25 -0.19 -0.63
C ARG A 170 -21.02 0.62 -1.08
N ARG A 171 -19.84 0.00 -1.19
CA ARG A 171 -18.58 0.69 -1.50
C ARG A 171 -18.23 0.73 -2.98
N PHE A 172 -18.69 -0.24 -3.75
CA PHE A 172 -18.23 -0.48 -5.12
C PHE A 172 -19.34 -0.61 -6.17
N ASP A 173 -20.60 -0.78 -5.78
CA ASP A 173 -21.71 -0.89 -6.74
C ASP A 173 -21.94 0.43 -7.47
N PRO A 174 -22.08 0.43 -8.81
CA PRO A 174 -22.27 1.65 -9.59
C PRO A 174 -23.51 2.46 -9.20
N ILE A 175 -24.59 1.82 -8.77
CA ILE A 175 -25.84 2.50 -8.42
C ILE A 175 -25.67 3.15 -7.03
N GLU A 176 -25.23 2.38 -6.04
CA GLU A 176 -25.04 2.87 -4.66
C GLU A 176 -24.00 4.01 -4.58
N THR A 177 -22.98 3.95 -5.44
CA THR A 177 -21.85 4.90 -5.41
C THR A 177 -21.93 5.97 -6.49
N LYS A 178 -23.02 6.02 -7.28
CA LYS A 178 -23.17 6.94 -8.43
C LYS A 178 -21.98 6.86 -9.40
N GLY A 179 -21.51 5.65 -9.70
CA GLY A 179 -20.41 5.39 -10.64
C GLY A 179 -19.00 5.48 -10.05
N GLU A 180 -18.83 5.95 -8.81
CA GLU A 180 -17.51 6.08 -8.18
C GLU A 180 -16.84 4.74 -7.84
N GLY A 181 -17.63 3.73 -7.49
CA GLY A 181 -17.16 2.38 -7.18
C GLY A 181 -16.33 1.77 -8.32
N PRO A 182 -16.88 1.65 -9.54
CA PRO A 182 -16.13 1.21 -10.71
C PRO A 182 -14.89 2.06 -11.01
N ARG A 183 -14.92 3.39 -10.79
CA ARG A 183 -13.75 4.27 -10.99
C ARG A 183 -12.62 3.92 -10.01
N ARG A 184 -12.94 3.70 -8.74
CA ARG A 184 -11.99 3.26 -7.71
C ARG A 184 -11.39 1.89 -8.04
N LEU A 185 -12.20 0.96 -8.57
CA LEU A 185 -11.71 -0.35 -9.03
C LEU A 185 -10.77 -0.23 -10.23
N LYS A 186 -11.03 0.69 -11.17
CA LYS A 186 -10.06 1.00 -12.25
C LYS A 186 -8.73 1.52 -11.69
N ASN A 187 -8.78 2.35 -10.65
CA ASN A 187 -7.58 2.84 -9.97
C ASN A 187 -6.82 1.72 -9.23
N LEU A 188 -7.53 0.72 -8.69
CA LEU A 188 -6.92 -0.50 -8.13
C LEU A 188 -6.12 -1.25 -9.21
N TYR A 189 -6.70 -1.49 -10.38
CA TYR A 189 -5.98 -2.11 -11.50
C TYR A 189 -4.80 -1.26 -11.98
N PHE A 190 -4.96 0.07 -12.02
CA PHE A 190 -3.87 0.98 -12.36
C PHE A 190 -2.69 0.83 -11.39
N LEU A 191 -2.95 0.85 -10.07
CA LEU A 191 -1.93 0.63 -9.05
C LEU A 191 -1.27 -0.75 -9.19
N TYR A 192 -2.05 -1.81 -9.39
CA TYR A 192 -1.52 -3.16 -9.63
C TYR A 192 -0.56 -3.21 -10.82
N LEU A 193 -0.90 -2.57 -11.93
CA LEU A 193 -0.04 -2.53 -13.12
C LEU A 193 1.25 -1.75 -12.89
N ILE A 194 1.21 -0.68 -12.08
CA ILE A 194 2.41 0.08 -11.70
C ILE A 194 3.37 -0.77 -10.87
N GLU A 195 2.87 -1.48 -9.85
CA GLU A 195 3.71 -2.36 -9.03
C GLU A 195 4.18 -3.59 -9.81
N LEU A 196 3.31 -4.21 -10.63
CA LEU A 196 3.69 -5.30 -11.54
C LEU A 196 4.82 -4.86 -12.48
N ARG A 197 4.76 -3.61 -12.98
CA ARG A 197 5.83 -3.06 -13.81
C ARG A 197 7.12 -2.91 -13.02
N ALA A 198 7.07 -2.38 -11.80
CA ALA A 198 8.26 -2.27 -10.94
C ALA A 198 8.91 -3.64 -10.70
N LEU A 199 8.12 -4.67 -10.39
CA LEU A 199 8.64 -6.05 -10.23
C LEU A 199 9.33 -6.56 -11.50
N SER A 200 8.75 -6.31 -12.68
CA SER A 200 9.39 -6.71 -13.94
C SER A 200 10.72 -5.99 -14.22
N LYS A 201 10.85 -4.73 -13.77
CA LYS A 201 12.04 -3.88 -13.99
C LYS A 201 13.15 -4.14 -12.97
N VAL A 202 12.81 -4.55 -11.75
CA VAL A 202 13.79 -4.84 -10.69
C VAL A 202 14.40 -6.24 -10.82
N ALA A 203 13.82 -7.12 -11.64
CA ALA A 203 14.32 -8.48 -11.82
C ALA A 203 15.85 -8.60 -12.05
N PRO A 204 16.51 -7.78 -12.90
CA PRO A 204 17.96 -7.85 -13.08
C PRO A 204 18.76 -7.57 -11.80
N TYR A 205 18.21 -6.83 -10.84
CA TYR A 205 18.85 -6.60 -9.55
C TYR A 205 18.93 -7.90 -8.74
N PHE A 206 17.84 -8.67 -8.68
CA PHE A 206 17.77 -9.92 -7.92
C PHE A 206 18.42 -11.12 -8.64
N GLU A 207 18.56 -11.06 -9.97
CA GLU A 207 19.30 -12.06 -10.76
C GLU A 207 20.81 -12.08 -10.40
N ARG A 208 21.33 -11.00 -9.80
CA ARG A 208 22.74 -10.91 -9.38
C ARG A 208 23.04 -11.85 -8.22
N SER A 209 24.20 -12.49 -8.26
CA SER A 209 24.68 -13.40 -7.21
C SER A 209 24.89 -12.70 -5.87
N VAL A 210 25.29 -11.42 -5.88
CA VAL A 210 25.56 -10.62 -4.67
C VAL A 210 24.31 -10.24 -3.86
N VAL A 211 23.12 -10.34 -4.45
CA VAL A 211 21.86 -10.02 -3.76
C VAL A 211 21.34 -11.30 -3.12
N ASP A 212 21.43 -11.40 -1.81
CA ASP A 212 20.97 -12.57 -1.05
C ASP A 212 19.70 -12.24 -0.23
N LEU A 213 18.86 -13.24 0.02
CA LEU A 213 17.68 -13.14 0.87
C LEU A 213 17.97 -13.71 2.27
N TYR A 214 19.09 -13.30 2.85
CA TYR A 214 19.67 -13.91 4.05
C TYR A 214 18.68 -14.00 5.23
N THR A 215 18.43 -15.21 5.70
CA THR A 215 17.68 -15.50 6.94
C THR A 215 18.51 -16.28 7.97
N GLY A 216 19.73 -16.67 7.62
CA GLY A 216 20.59 -17.56 8.41
C GLY A 216 20.51 -19.03 7.98
N ASN A 217 19.59 -19.38 7.07
CA ASN A 217 19.48 -20.70 6.47
C ASN A 217 19.73 -20.64 4.96
N GLY A 218 20.96 -20.90 4.53
CA GLY A 218 21.36 -20.76 3.13
C GLY A 218 20.59 -21.65 2.13
N HIS A 219 19.97 -22.75 2.58
CA HIS A 219 19.10 -23.56 1.70
C HIS A 219 17.76 -22.86 1.45
N GLU A 220 17.09 -22.41 2.51
CA GLU A 220 15.82 -21.68 2.43
C GLU A 220 15.98 -20.33 1.72
N ASP A 221 17.12 -19.66 1.90
CA ASP A 221 17.44 -18.39 1.24
C ASP A 221 17.56 -18.58 -0.28
N ALA A 222 18.26 -19.64 -0.73
CA ALA A 222 18.39 -19.98 -2.14
C ALA A 222 17.05 -20.39 -2.77
N GLU A 223 16.24 -21.18 -2.06
CA GLU A 223 14.90 -21.57 -2.50
C GLU A 223 13.96 -20.35 -2.62
N SER A 224 13.96 -19.50 -1.60
CA SER A 224 13.17 -18.25 -1.59
C SER A 224 13.57 -17.33 -2.74
N LYS A 225 14.87 -17.21 -3.02
CA LYS A 225 15.39 -16.43 -4.15
C LYS A 225 14.94 -17.03 -5.48
N ALA A 226 14.97 -18.35 -5.64
CA ALA A 226 14.50 -19.00 -6.85
C ALA A 226 13.00 -18.75 -7.10
N LEU A 227 12.15 -18.88 -6.07
CA LEU A 227 10.72 -18.58 -6.14
C LEU A 227 10.45 -17.11 -6.50
N LEU A 228 11.22 -16.19 -5.93
CA LEU A 228 11.11 -14.76 -6.25
C LEU A 228 11.47 -14.47 -7.72
N LEU A 229 12.52 -15.11 -8.24
CA LEU A 229 12.92 -15.00 -9.65
C LEU A 229 11.87 -15.57 -10.61
N ASP A 230 11.20 -16.67 -10.23
CA ASP A 230 10.11 -17.24 -11.01
C ASP A 230 8.93 -16.25 -11.11
N ILE A 231 8.55 -15.61 -10.00
CA ILE A 231 7.54 -14.54 -10.01
C ILE A 231 7.95 -13.43 -10.98
N PHE A 232 9.21 -12.97 -10.94
CA PHE A 232 9.68 -11.92 -11.84
C PHE A 232 9.65 -12.34 -13.32
N ARG A 233 9.98 -13.59 -13.63
CA ARG A 233 9.85 -14.13 -14.99
C ARG A 233 8.41 -14.07 -15.48
N ASP A 234 7.45 -14.44 -14.63
CA ASP A 234 6.03 -14.36 -14.96
C ASP A 234 5.60 -12.90 -15.19
N THR A 235 6.05 -11.96 -14.36
CA THR A 235 5.76 -10.53 -14.58
C THR A 235 6.34 -9.99 -15.89
N LYS A 236 7.52 -10.48 -16.33
CA LYS A 236 8.13 -10.10 -17.61
C LYS A 236 7.35 -10.63 -18.82
N SER A 237 6.64 -11.76 -18.66
CA SER A 237 5.82 -12.35 -19.74
C SER A 237 4.55 -11.54 -20.03
N PHE A 238 4.09 -10.73 -19.07
CA PHE A 238 2.90 -9.91 -19.23
C PHE A 238 3.16 -8.73 -20.18
N HIS A 239 2.39 -8.64 -21.26
CA HIS A 239 2.51 -7.55 -22.21
C HIS A 239 1.89 -6.26 -21.65
N MET A 240 2.74 -5.34 -21.20
CA MET A 240 2.31 -4.07 -20.64
C MET A 240 1.79 -3.13 -21.73
N HIS A 241 0.59 -2.58 -21.53
CA HIS A 241 -0.08 -1.67 -22.49
C HIS A 241 0.08 -0.18 -22.15
N PHE A 242 1.03 0.19 -21.28
CA PHE A 242 1.19 1.58 -20.79
C PHE A 242 2.43 2.27 -21.41
N ASP A 243 2.28 3.54 -21.82
CA ASP A 243 3.39 4.35 -22.32
C ASP A 243 4.24 4.94 -21.19
N GLU A 244 5.28 4.19 -20.84
CA GLU A 244 6.27 4.46 -19.78
C GLU A 244 7.04 5.78 -19.97
N LYS A 245 7.20 6.22 -21.21
CA LYS A 245 8.13 7.31 -21.54
C LYS A 245 7.63 8.68 -21.07
N SER A 246 6.31 8.81 -20.91
CA SER A 246 5.66 10.05 -20.53
C SER A 246 5.93 10.49 -19.08
N MET A 247 6.22 9.55 -18.16
CA MET A 247 6.37 9.85 -16.73
C MET A 247 7.75 9.48 -16.16
N PHE A 248 8.28 8.30 -16.49
CA PHE A 248 9.48 7.76 -15.83
C PHE A 248 10.76 7.90 -16.66
N ALA A 249 10.64 8.15 -17.98
CA ALA A 249 11.78 8.26 -18.89
C ALA A 249 12.03 9.69 -19.44
N GLY A 250 11.39 10.72 -18.87
CA GLY A 250 11.49 12.12 -19.29
C GLY A 250 12.88 12.76 -19.14
N ASP A 251 12.99 14.07 -19.42
CA ASP A 251 14.23 14.85 -19.30
C ASP A 251 14.93 14.60 -17.95
N LYS A 252 16.25 14.37 -17.96
CA LYS A 252 17.04 13.91 -16.80
C LYS A 252 16.84 14.78 -15.57
N LYS A 253 16.63 16.10 -15.75
CA LYS A 253 16.37 17.04 -14.65
C LYS A 253 14.94 16.94 -14.12
N GLY A 254 13.95 16.83 -15.00
CA GLY A 254 12.54 16.67 -14.64
C GLY A 254 12.27 15.36 -13.90
N ALA A 255 12.76 14.24 -14.43
CA ALA A 255 12.60 12.92 -13.80
C ALA A 255 13.27 12.82 -12.43
N LYS A 256 14.46 13.44 -12.26
CA LYS A 256 15.14 13.48 -10.96
C LYS A 256 14.41 14.35 -9.94
N SER A 257 13.89 15.51 -10.35
CA SER A 257 13.06 16.35 -9.50
C SER A 257 11.79 15.62 -9.07
N LEU A 258 11.15 14.92 -10.00
CA LEU A 258 9.92 14.19 -9.75
C LEU A 258 10.13 12.99 -8.81
N LYS A 259 11.23 12.23 -9.00
CA LYS A 259 11.64 11.16 -8.08
C LYS A 259 11.73 11.68 -6.64
N GLU A 260 12.35 12.85 -6.46
CA GLU A 260 12.52 13.47 -5.14
C GLU A 260 11.19 13.99 -4.55
N GLU A 261 10.31 14.57 -5.38
CA GLU A 261 8.99 15.00 -4.94
C GLU A 261 8.13 13.81 -4.47
N PHE A 262 8.08 12.72 -5.26
CA PHE A 262 7.39 11.49 -4.82
C PHE A 262 8.00 10.94 -3.53
N ARG A 263 9.34 10.87 -3.42
CA ARG A 263 10.02 10.42 -2.20
C ARG A 263 9.58 11.23 -0.97
N LEU A 264 9.50 12.56 -1.10
CA LEU A 264 9.06 13.44 -0.03
C LEU A 264 7.58 13.20 0.34
N HIS A 265 6.69 13.08 -0.64
CA HIS A 265 5.27 12.80 -0.40
C HIS A 265 5.09 11.47 0.33
N PHE A 266 5.80 10.40 -0.06
CA PHE A 266 5.72 9.11 0.65
C PHE A 266 6.33 9.17 2.06
N LYS A 267 7.40 9.96 2.28
CA LYS A 267 7.91 10.22 3.64
C LYS A 267 6.85 10.93 4.50
N ASN A 268 6.12 11.89 3.96
CA ASN A 268 5.02 12.56 4.66
C ASN A 268 3.85 11.60 4.93
N ILE A 269 3.48 10.76 3.96
CA ILE A 269 2.45 9.74 4.16
C ILE A 269 2.84 8.78 5.28
N SER A 270 4.10 8.32 5.36
CA SER A 270 4.57 7.48 6.48
C SER A 270 4.32 8.15 7.83
N ARG A 271 4.61 9.45 7.95
CA ARG A 271 4.34 10.24 9.16
C ARG A 271 2.85 10.41 9.44
N ILE A 272 2.01 10.53 8.41
CA ILE A 272 0.55 10.54 8.58
C ILE A 272 0.06 9.19 9.12
N MET A 273 0.69 8.06 8.72
CA MET A 273 0.34 6.74 9.26
C MET A 273 0.60 6.63 10.76
N ASP A 274 1.55 7.38 11.33
CA ASP A 274 1.78 7.42 12.79
C ASP A 274 0.59 8.02 13.57
N CYS A 275 -0.32 8.72 12.89
CA CYS A 275 -1.56 9.25 13.47
C CYS A 275 -2.73 8.24 13.42
N VAL A 276 -2.55 7.05 12.84
CA VAL A 276 -3.61 6.04 12.71
C VAL A 276 -3.78 5.28 14.03
N GLY A 277 -4.93 5.44 14.69
CA GLY A 277 -5.21 4.80 15.99
C GLY A 277 -5.50 3.30 15.95
N CYS A 278 -5.56 2.67 14.77
CA CYS A 278 -5.70 1.23 14.60
C CYS A 278 -4.34 0.62 14.27
N ASP A 279 -3.78 -0.21 15.14
CA ASP A 279 -2.41 -0.71 15.01
C ASP A 279 -2.19 -1.56 13.76
N LYS A 280 -3.11 -2.48 13.45
CA LYS A 280 -3.07 -3.28 12.21
C LYS A 280 -3.23 -2.40 10.98
N CYS A 281 -4.09 -1.39 11.04
CA CYS A 281 -4.27 -0.44 9.94
C CYS A 281 -3.00 0.38 9.71
N ARG A 282 -2.32 0.77 10.79
CA ARG A 282 -1.02 1.44 10.76
C ARG A 282 0.07 0.53 10.17
N LEU A 283 0.14 -0.72 10.62
CA LEU A 283 1.07 -1.73 10.12
C LEU A 283 0.94 -1.91 8.60
N TRP A 284 -0.25 -2.23 8.12
CA TRP A 284 -0.50 -2.40 6.68
C TRP A 284 -0.39 -1.10 5.90
N GLY A 285 -0.82 0.02 6.48
CA GLY A 285 -0.68 1.36 5.90
C GLY A 285 0.78 1.77 5.69
N LYS A 286 1.68 1.50 6.64
CA LYS A 286 3.12 1.72 6.48
C LYS A 286 3.71 0.76 5.46
N LEU A 287 3.40 -0.53 5.55
CA LEU A 287 3.92 -1.55 4.63
C LEU A 287 3.54 -1.26 3.18
N GLN A 288 2.26 -0.99 2.91
CA GLN A 288 1.79 -0.76 1.54
C GLN A 288 2.29 0.57 0.97
N THR A 289 2.40 1.63 1.79
CA THR A 289 2.92 2.92 1.30
C THR A 289 4.43 2.87 1.07
N GLN A 290 5.18 2.14 1.89
CA GLN A 290 6.60 1.87 1.65
C GLN A 290 6.80 0.99 0.42
N GLY A 291 5.99 -0.05 0.22
CA GLY A 291 6.05 -0.89 -0.97
C GLY A 291 5.78 -0.11 -2.26
N LEU A 292 4.75 0.74 -2.25
CA LEU A 292 4.45 1.64 -3.36
C LEU A 292 5.57 2.68 -3.60
N GLY A 293 6.13 3.27 -2.54
CA GLY A 293 7.29 4.15 -2.63
C GLY A 293 8.51 3.44 -3.24
N THR A 294 8.74 2.18 -2.86
CA THR A 294 9.80 1.32 -3.39
C THR A 294 9.55 1.00 -4.87
N ALA A 295 8.31 0.71 -5.26
CA ALA A 295 7.94 0.48 -6.65
C ALA A 295 8.24 1.72 -7.52
N LEU A 296 7.90 2.93 -7.04
CA LEU A 296 8.24 4.17 -7.74
C LEU A 296 9.76 4.41 -7.77
N LYS A 297 10.48 4.14 -6.67
CA LYS A 297 11.95 4.20 -6.62
C LYS A 297 12.57 3.33 -7.71
N ILE A 298 12.07 2.11 -7.91
CA ILE A 298 12.50 1.20 -8.98
C ILE A 298 12.22 1.81 -10.36
N LEU A 299 10.98 2.26 -10.61
CA LEU A 299 10.57 2.79 -11.91
C LEU A 299 11.37 4.03 -12.33
N PHE A 300 11.71 4.91 -11.38
CA PHE A 300 12.58 6.06 -11.64
C PHE A 300 14.07 5.71 -11.78
N SER A 301 14.47 4.49 -11.44
CA SER A 301 15.88 4.04 -11.44
C SER A 301 16.16 3.00 -12.52
N GLU A 302 15.29 2.86 -13.52
CA GLU A 302 15.43 1.84 -14.57
C GLU A 302 16.82 1.86 -15.24
N LYS A 303 17.32 3.06 -15.60
CA LYS A 303 18.64 3.21 -16.24
C LYS A 303 19.77 2.81 -15.31
N GLU A 304 19.64 3.11 -14.02
CA GLU A 304 20.62 2.75 -12.99
C GLU A 304 20.65 1.23 -12.84
N ILE A 305 19.48 0.58 -12.74
CA ILE A 305 19.31 -0.88 -12.62
C ILE A 305 19.90 -1.61 -13.83
N GLN A 306 19.64 -1.16 -15.05
CA GLN A 306 20.18 -1.77 -16.27
C GLN A 306 21.71 -1.62 -16.40
N SER A 307 22.28 -0.60 -15.76
CA SER A 307 23.73 -0.35 -15.77
C SER A 307 24.48 -0.95 -14.57
N LEU A 308 23.81 -1.75 -13.73
CA LEU A 308 24.41 -2.30 -12.54
C LEU A 308 25.54 -3.29 -12.87
N PRO A 309 26.73 -3.14 -12.28
CA PRO A 309 27.81 -4.11 -12.44
C PRO A 309 27.46 -5.43 -11.74
N GLU A 310 27.72 -6.58 -12.39
CA GLU A 310 27.42 -7.90 -11.82
C GLU A 310 28.07 -8.10 -10.43
N ASN A 311 29.34 -7.70 -10.29
CA ASN A 311 30.18 -8.02 -9.12
C ASN A 311 30.44 -6.85 -8.15
N SER A 312 29.78 -5.69 -8.26
CA SER A 312 29.99 -4.58 -7.31
C SER A 312 28.71 -4.20 -6.56
N PRO A 313 28.71 -4.28 -5.22
CA PRO A 313 27.50 -4.04 -4.41
C PRO A 313 27.03 -2.57 -4.42
N SER A 314 27.86 -1.59 -4.81
CA SER A 314 27.74 -0.26 -4.21
C SER A 314 27.73 0.95 -5.16
N LYS A 315 27.46 0.82 -6.46
CA LYS A 315 27.31 2.00 -7.34
C LYS A 315 25.98 2.04 -8.08
N GLY A 316 25.00 2.72 -7.48
CA GLY A 316 23.82 3.25 -8.18
C GLY A 316 22.49 2.98 -7.47
N PHE A 317 22.13 1.71 -7.29
CA PHE A 317 20.81 1.29 -6.82
C PHE A 317 20.90 0.11 -5.84
N GLN A 318 20.18 0.22 -4.72
CA GLN A 318 20.11 -0.79 -3.66
C GLN A 318 18.74 -0.76 -3.02
N LEU A 319 18.29 -1.91 -2.54
CA LEU A 319 17.08 -2.07 -1.74
C LEU A 319 17.43 -2.59 -0.35
N THR A 320 16.86 -1.99 0.69
CA THR A 320 16.97 -2.53 2.06
C THR A 320 16.07 -3.76 2.23
N ARG A 321 16.34 -4.58 3.26
CA ARG A 321 15.45 -5.70 3.64
C ARG A 321 14.00 -5.22 3.79
N GLN A 322 13.80 -4.06 4.43
CA GLN A 322 12.47 -3.50 4.65
C GLN A 322 11.79 -3.12 3.33
N GLU A 323 12.51 -2.49 2.40
CA GLU A 323 12.00 -2.16 1.06
C GLU A 323 11.62 -3.42 0.27
N ILE A 324 12.42 -4.50 0.33
CA ILE A 324 12.14 -5.77 -0.36
C ILE A 324 10.87 -6.41 0.21
N VAL A 325 10.78 -6.53 1.55
CA VAL A 325 9.62 -7.09 2.24
C VAL A 325 8.36 -6.27 1.93
N ALA A 326 8.45 -4.95 1.99
CA ALA A 326 7.33 -4.06 1.70
C ALA A 326 6.86 -4.17 0.25
N LEU A 327 7.79 -4.19 -0.72
CA LEU A 327 7.47 -4.29 -2.14
C LEU A 327 6.70 -5.57 -2.47
N VAL A 328 7.19 -6.73 -2.03
CA VAL A 328 6.56 -8.02 -2.34
C VAL A 328 5.21 -8.16 -1.64
N ASN A 329 5.13 -7.74 -0.35
CA ASN A 329 3.88 -7.84 0.40
C ASN A 329 2.81 -6.84 -0.09
N ALA A 330 3.19 -5.61 -0.46
CA ALA A 330 2.27 -4.63 -1.04
C ALA A 330 1.65 -5.17 -2.33
N PHE A 331 2.48 -5.69 -3.24
CA PHE A 331 1.99 -6.31 -4.47
C PHE A 331 1.11 -7.53 -4.18
N GLY A 332 1.47 -8.34 -3.19
CA GLY A 332 0.66 -9.47 -2.71
C GLY A 332 -0.73 -9.07 -2.23
N ARG A 333 -0.89 -7.91 -1.57
CA ARG A 333 -2.20 -7.36 -1.19
C ARG A 333 -3.01 -6.94 -2.41
N LEU A 334 -2.39 -6.30 -3.40
CA LEU A 334 -3.08 -5.93 -4.64
C LEU A 334 -3.52 -7.17 -5.44
N SER A 335 -2.65 -8.18 -5.54
CA SER A 335 -2.97 -9.48 -6.14
C SER A 335 -4.15 -10.14 -5.44
N THR A 336 -4.15 -10.17 -4.10
CA THR A 336 -5.27 -10.66 -3.29
C THR A 336 -6.54 -9.87 -3.59
N SER A 337 -6.46 -8.54 -3.66
CA SER A 337 -7.61 -7.68 -3.97
C SER A 337 -8.24 -8.02 -5.33
N ILE A 338 -7.42 -8.23 -6.37
CA ILE A 338 -7.93 -8.61 -7.70
C ILE A 338 -8.62 -9.98 -7.65
N ARG A 339 -8.06 -10.95 -6.91
CA ARG A 339 -8.69 -12.25 -6.70
C ARG A 339 -10.03 -12.11 -5.97
N GLU A 340 -10.09 -11.32 -4.89
CA GLU A 340 -11.32 -11.12 -4.14
C GLU A 340 -12.39 -10.40 -4.96
N LEU A 341 -12.01 -9.50 -5.88
CA LEU A 341 -12.95 -8.91 -6.82
C LEU A 341 -13.64 -9.98 -7.69
N GLN A 342 -12.89 -11.00 -8.12
CA GLN A 342 -13.47 -12.13 -8.85
C GLN A 342 -14.39 -12.97 -7.96
N ASN A 343 -14.02 -13.22 -6.71
CA ASN A 343 -14.87 -13.92 -5.73
C ASN A 343 -16.20 -13.17 -5.52
N PHE A 344 -16.15 -11.84 -5.34
CA PHE A 344 -17.37 -11.03 -5.21
C PHE A 344 -18.25 -11.05 -6.46
N LYS A 345 -17.67 -11.07 -7.66
CA LYS A 345 -18.45 -11.24 -8.90
C LYS A 345 -19.24 -12.54 -8.90
N VAL A 346 -18.64 -13.65 -8.48
CA VAL A 346 -19.31 -14.96 -8.38
C VAL A 346 -20.40 -14.92 -7.31
N LEU A 347 -20.12 -14.37 -6.13
CA LEU A 347 -21.10 -14.25 -5.04
C LEU A 347 -22.32 -13.38 -5.43
N LEU A 348 -22.09 -12.28 -6.16
CA LEU A 348 -23.17 -11.41 -6.66
C LEU A 348 -24.04 -12.09 -7.71
N GLN A 349 -23.49 -13.02 -8.50
CA GLN A 349 -24.27 -13.83 -9.45
C GLN A 349 -25.14 -14.87 -8.73
N GLN A 350 -24.68 -15.42 -7.61
CA GLN A 350 -25.44 -16.40 -6.82
C GLN A 350 -26.55 -15.79 -5.96
N THR A 351 -26.46 -14.49 -5.67
CA THR A 351 -27.43 -13.76 -4.83
C THR A 351 -28.55 -13.12 -5.66
N ARG A 352 -28.41 -13.08 -6.99
CA ARG A 352 -29.46 -12.70 -7.95
C ARG A 352 -30.26 -13.92 -8.35
#